data_AF-A0A848KY67-F1
#
_entry.id   AF-A0A848KY67-F1
#
_cell.length_a   1.000
_cell.length_b   1.000
_cell.length_c   1.000
_cell.angle_alpha   90.00
_cell.angle_beta   90.00
_cell.angle_gamma   90.00
#
_symmetry.space_group_name_H-M   'P 1'
#
loop_
_entity.id
_entity.type
_entity.pdbx_description
1 polymer ?
#
loop_
_entity_poly.entity_id
_entity_poly.type
_entity_poly.pdbx_seq_one_letter_code
_entity_poly.pdbx_strand_id
1 'polypeptide(L)'
;MAQPLRTSLVDGVAVAIRQLVGPMPGLVTWYGQQEAHHLAYFAALQQLRLVTCTERENRILDLQGELARSTGWWWVTDDVCVMSERPTTLHTEPTPNAANGELRMHHSTEPAVQFSDGTGTFVLHGTAVPDWVICDPSVGRISTERNAEIRRCAIERIGWDTFVRSARLRLVDRADDPGNVGQSLELYATPRGWTGRGRILLTANGSLERDGTRRRYGLAVPSHFTSALDAAGWTYGVAGRDYTRLARRT
;
A
#
# COMPACT_ATOMS: atom_id res chain seq x y z
N MET A 1 -23.19 -7.92 -5.45
CA MET A 1 -22.15 -8.90 -5.07
C MET A 1 -20.83 -8.75 -5.85
N ALA A 2 -20.69 -7.80 -6.79
CA ALA A 2 -19.50 -7.66 -7.67
C ALA A 2 -18.46 -6.60 -7.21
N GLN A 3 -18.68 -5.94 -6.07
CA GLN A 3 -17.92 -4.77 -5.64
C GLN A 3 -16.51 -5.08 -5.07
N PRO A 4 -16.28 -6.16 -4.31
CA PRO A 4 -14.98 -6.42 -3.68
C PRO A 4 -13.88 -6.80 -4.68
N LEU A 5 -14.25 -7.58 -5.71
CA LEU A 5 -13.35 -8.00 -6.78
C LEU A 5 -12.88 -6.79 -7.60
N ARG A 6 -13.82 -5.89 -7.93
CA ARG A 6 -13.52 -4.67 -8.70
C ARG A 6 -12.57 -3.75 -7.94
N THR A 7 -12.79 -3.51 -6.64
CA THR A 7 -11.88 -2.67 -5.84
C THR A 7 -10.48 -3.30 -5.73
N SER A 8 -10.42 -4.61 -5.48
CA SER A 8 -9.14 -5.32 -5.31
C SER A 8 -8.33 -5.41 -6.61
N LEU A 9 -9.01 -5.64 -7.75
CA LEU A 9 -8.36 -5.87 -9.04
C LEU A 9 -8.16 -4.59 -9.85
N VAL A 10 -9.06 -3.61 -9.77
CA VAL A 10 -8.97 -2.38 -10.56
C VAL A 10 -8.23 -1.30 -9.78
N ASP A 11 -8.69 -0.92 -8.59
CA ASP A 11 -8.11 0.22 -7.88
C ASP A 11 -6.75 -0.10 -7.25
N GLY A 12 -6.59 -1.33 -6.71
CA GLY A 12 -5.34 -1.77 -6.09
C GLY A 12 -4.20 -2.07 -7.09
N VAL A 13 -4.52 -2.71 -8.22
CA VAL A 13 -3.50 -3.16 -9.18
C VAL A 13 -3.21 -2.10 -10.25
N ALA A 14 -4.22 -1.36 -10.73
CA ALA A 14 -4.01 -0.36 -11.79
C ALA A 14 -3.12 0.81 -11.34
N VAL A 15 -3.30 1.27 -10.11
CA VAL A 15 -2.49 2.35 -9.55
C VAL A 15 -1.04 1.88 -9.34
N ALA A 16 -0.83 0.68 -8.80
CA ALA A 16 0.49 0.11 -8.58
C ALA A 16 1.26 -0.11 -9.89
N ILE A 17 0.61 -0.66 -10.93
CA ILE A 17 1.24 -0.86 -12.24
C ILE A 17 1.58 0.48 -12.89
N ARG A 18 0.70 1.49 -12.84
CA ARG A 18 1.00 2.83 -13.39
C ARG A 18 2.19 3.49 -12.70
N GLN A 19 2.39 3.26 -11.41
CA GLN A 19 3.55 3.77 -10.67
C GLN A 19 4.85 3.07 -11.05
N LEU A 20 4.79 1.77 -11.37
CA LEU A 20 5.98 0.96 -11.70
C LEU A 20 6.39 1.08 -13.18
N VAL A 21 5.44 1.21 -14.10
CA VAL A 21 5.68 1.09 -15.55
C VAL A 21 5.83 2.45 -16.24
N GLY A 22 5.62 3.58 -15.53
CA GLY A 22 5.67 4.92 -16.12
C GLY A 22 4.45 5.21 -17.02
N PRO A 23 4.44 6.33 -17.78
CA PRO A 23 3.36 6.65 -18.70
C PRO A 23 3.35 5.66 -19.87
N MET A 24 2.50 4.64 -19.79
CA MET A 24 2.23 3.75 -20.93
C MET A 24 1.40 4.50 -21.98
N PRO A 25 1.84 4.58 -23.25
CA PRO A 25 1.00 5.09 -24.33
C PRO A 25 -0.17 4.12 -24.56
N GLY A 26 -1.39 4.64 -24.60
CA GLY A 26 -2.60 3.87 -24.95
C GLY A 26 -3.52 3.53 -23.77
N LEU A 27 -4.63 2.87 -24.09
CA LEU A 27 -5.61 2.41 -23.12
C LEU A 27 -5.19 1.04 -22.59
N VAL A 28 -4.84 0.92 -21.30
CA VAL A 28 -4.71 -0.41 -20.68
C VAL A 28 -6.11 -1.01 -20.61
N THR A 29 -6.43 -1.89 -21.56
CA THR A 29 -7.69 -2.64 -21.56
C THR A 29 -7.58 -3.75 -20.52
N TRP A 30 -8.24 -3.57 -19.38
CA TRP A 30 -8.30 -4.54 -18.27
C TRP A 30 -9.20 -5.76 -18.57
N TYR A 31 -9.71 -5.85 -19.80
CA TYR A 31 -10.58 -6.93 -20.26
C TYR A 31 -9.70 -8.16 -20.57
N GLY A 32 -9.69 -9.13 -19.66
CA GLY A 32 -8.87 -10.33 -19.78
C GLY A 32 -8.86 -11.13 -18.48
N GLN A 33 -7.68 -11.35 -17.91
CA GLN A 33 -7.46 -12.21 -16.73
C GLN A 33 -8.30 -11.86 -15.49
N GLN A 34 -8.65 -10.59 -15.30
CA GLN A 34 -9.55 -10.18 -14.21
C GLN A 34 -10.96 -10.77 -14.32
N GLU A 35 -11.35 -11.13 -15.54
CA GLU A 35 -12.67 -11.65 -15.92
C GLU A 35 -12.61 -13.14 -16.28
N ALA A 36 -11.56 -13.87 -15.88
CA ALA A 36 -11.44 -15.30 -16.17
C ALA A 36 -12.67 -16.11 -15.69
N HIS A 37 -13.30 -15.67 -14.61
CA HIS A 37 -14.55 -16.22 -14.11
C HIS A 37 -15.72 -16.03 -15.09
N HIS A 38 -15.78 -14.89 -15.79
CA HIS A 38 -16.78 -14.60 -16.81
C HIS A 38 -16.56 -15.42 -18.08
N LEU A 39 -15.29 -15.61 -18.48
CA LEU A 39 -14.92 -16.54 -19.56
C LEU A 39 -15.36 -17.97 -19.23
N ALA A 40 -15.12 -18.41 -17.99
CA ALA A 40 -15.54 -19.74 -17.53
C ALA A 40 -17.07 -19.92 -17.57
N TYR A 41 -17.83 -18.89 -17.20
CA TYR A 41 -19.29 -18.91 -17.28
C TYR A 41 -19.79 -19.12 -18.72
N PHE A 42 -19.30 -18.32 -19.69
CA PHE A 42 -19.72 -18.47 -21.08
C PHE A 42 -19.22 -19.78 -21.70
N ALA A 43 -18.01 -20.22 -21.35
CA ALA A 43 -17.50 -21.52 -21.78
C ALA A 43 -18.42 -22.65 -21.29
N ALA A 44 -18.93 -22.58 -20.05
CA ALA A 44 -19.88 -23.55 -19.53
C ALA A 44 -21.22 -23.52 -20.28
N LEU A 45 -21.77 -22.34 -20.56
CA LEU A 45 -23.02 -22.21 -21.34
C LEU A 45 -22.89 -22.80 -22.74
N GLN A 46 -21.75 -22.56 -23.41
CA GLN A 46 -21.45 -23.12 -24.73
C GLN A 46 -21.33 -24.64 -24.67
N GLN A 47 -20.55 -25.19 -23.72
CA GLN A 47 -20.36 -26.63 -23.54
C GLN A 47 -21.68 -27.37 -23.25
N LEU A 48 -22.55 -26.75 -22.44
CA LEU A 48 -23.86 -27.29 -22.10
C LEU A 48 -24.93 -27.02 -23.18
N ARG A 49 -24.57 -26.35 -24.29
CA ARG A 49 -25.48 -25.98 -25.39
C ARG A 49 -26.69 -25.15 -24.92
N LEU A 50 -26.49 -24.32 -23.91
CA LEU A 50 -27.53 -23.43 -23.34
C LEU A 50 -27.62 -22.09 -24.07
N VAL A 51 -26.67 -21.80 -24.95
CA VAL A 51 -26.63 -20.59 -25.79
C VAL A 51 -26.23 -20.97 -27.21
N THR A 52 -26.78 -20.26 -28.20
CA THR A 52 -26.33 -20.35 -29.60
C THR A 52 -25.44 -19.15 -29.89
N CYS A 53 -24.21 -19.41 -30.28
CA CYS A 53 -23.22 -18.40 -30.66
C CYS A 53 -22.78 -18.64 -32.10
N THR A 54 -22.45 -17.57 -32.80
CA THR A 54 -21.82 -17.61 -34.12
C THR A 54 -20.45 -18.28 -34.03
N GLU A 55 -19.95 -18.80 -35.16
CA GLU A 55 -18.60 -19.38 -35.21
C GLU A 55 -17.52 -18.38 -34.75
N ARG A 56 -17.69 -17.10 -35.11
CA ARG A 56 -16.79 -16.03 -34.71
C ARG A 56 -16.76 -15.83 -33.19
N GLU A 57 -17.92 -15.81 -32.54
CA GLU A 57 -18.03 -15.67 -31.09
C GLU A 57 -17.40 -16.86 -30.36
N ASN A 58 -17.67 -18.08 -30.83
CA ASN A 58 -17.05 -19.29 -30.29
C ASN A 58 -15.52 -19.22 -30.39
N ARG A 59 -15.00 -18.82 -31.57
CA ARG A 59 -13.56 -18.69 -31.79
C ARG A 59 -12.92 -17.65 -30.86
N ILE A 60 -13.58 -16.52 -30.63
CA ILE A 60 -13.09 -15.49 -29.70
C ILE A 60 -13.07 -16.03 -28.27
N LEU A 61 -14.15 -16.69 -27.84
CA LEU A 61 -14.23 -17.29 -26.50
C LEU A 61 -13.14 -18.34 -26.28
N ASP A 62 -12.89 -19.19 -27.28
CA ASP A 62 -11.85 -20.23 -27.22
C ASP A 62 -10.45 -19.61 -27.08
N LEU A 63 -10.12 -18.60 -27.89
CA LEU A 63 -8.83 -17.89 -27.84
C LEU A 63 -8.63 -17.18 -26.49
N GLN A 64 -9.67 -16.52 -25.98
CA GLN A 64 -9.63 -15.87 -24.66
C GLN A 64 -9.45 -16.91 -23.54
N GLY A 65 -10.11 -18.06 -23.64
CA GLY A 65 -9.93 -19.17 -22.70
C GLY A 65 -8.53 -19.77 -22.75
N GLU A 66 -7.94 -19.90 -23.95
CA GLU A 66 -6.56 -20.36 -24.11
C GLU A 66 -5.57 -19.36 -23.49
N LEU A 67 -5.70 -18.07 -23.79
CA LEU A 67 -4.90 -17.01 -23.16
C LEU A 67 -5.01 -17.06 -21.62
N ALA A 68 -6.25 -17.18 -21.10
CA ALA A 68 -6.49 -17.27 -19.67
C ALA A 68 -5.81 -18.47 -19.00
N ARG A 69 -5.66 -19.60 -19.73
CA ARG A 69 -4.98 -20.82 -19.28
C ARG A 69 -3.47 -20.81 -19.49
N SER A 70 -2.95 -20.10 -20.48
CA SER A 70 -1.53 -20.15 -20.85
C SER A 70 -0.66 -19.15 -20.09
N THR A 71 -1.19 -18.01 -19.66
CA THR A 71 -0.40 -16.95 -19.00
C THR A 71 -1.05 -16.49 -17.69
N GLY A 72 -0.28 -15.79 -16.85
CA GLY A 72 -0.80 -14.92 -15.80
C GLY A 72 -1.33 -13.62 -16.40
N TRP A 73 -0.97 -12.48 -15.81
CA TRP A 73 -1.41 -11.18 -16.30
C TRP A 73 -0.85 -10.88 -17.69
N TRP A 74 -1.70 -10.35 -18.58
CA TRP A 74 -1.28 -9.86 -19.88
C TRP A 74 -2.00 -8.57 -20.23
N TRP A 75 -1.36 -7.72 -21.03
CA TRP A 75 -1.94 -6.52 -21.59
C TRP A 75 -1.25 -6.18 -22.90
N VAL A 76 -1.91 -5.36 -23.70
CA VAL A 76 -1.51 -5.04 -25.06
C VAL A 76 -1.66 -3.55 -25.32
N THR A 77 -0.70 -2.98 -26.04
CA THR A 77 -0.78 -1.69 -26.73
C THR A 77 -0.75 -1.92 -28.24
N ASP A 78 -0.83 -0.87 -29.04
CA ASP A 78 -0.82 -1.01 -30.51
C ASP A 78 0.43 -1.76 -31.03
N ASP A 79 1.58 -1.59 -30.34
CA ASP A 79 2.88 -2.12 -30.79
C ASP A 79 3.49 -3.17 -29.85
N VAL A 80 2.98 -3.33 -28.61
CA VAL A 80 3.60 -4.16 -27.58
C VAL A 80 2.57 -5.05 -26.90
N CYS A 81 2.84 -6.36 -26.84
CA CYS A 81 2.13 -7.29 -25.97
C CYS A 81 3.02 -7.68 -24.80
N VAL A 82 2.54 -7.47 -23.58
CA VAL A 82 3.21 -7.91 -22.35
C VAL A 82 2.44 -9.09 -21.78
N MET A 83 3.16 -10.17 -21.49
CA MET A 83 2.64 -11.39 -20.89
C MET A 83 3.51 -11.77 -19.70
N SER A 84 2.88 -12.15 -18.60
CA SER A 84 3.55 -12.60 -17.38
C SER A 84 3.29 -14.08 -17.14
N GLU A 85 4.29 -14.81 -16.66
CA GLU A 85 4.03 -16.11 -16.04
C GLU A 85 3.11 -15.95 -14.83
N ARG A 86 2.53 -17.06 -14.37
CA ARG A 86 1.75 -17.04 -13.12
C ARG A 86 2.70 -16.89 -11.92
N PRO A 87 2.33 -16.08 -10.91
CA PRO A 87 3.08 -16.07 -9.67
C PRO A 87 3.14 -17.46 -9.06
N THR A 88 4.33 -17.88 -8.64
CA THR A 88 4.56 -19.10 -7.86
C THR A 88 4.25 -18.89 -6.39
N THR A 89 4.26 -17.65 -5.92
CA THR A 89 3.92 -17.27 -4.55
C THR A 89 3.17 -15.95 -4.52
N LEU A 90 2.13 -15.89 -3.69
CA LEU A 90 1.33 -14.70 -3.44
C LEU A 90 1.01 -14.62 -1.94
N HIS A 91 1.51 -13.59 -1.28
CA HIS A 91 1.24 -13.30 0.13
C HIS A 91 0.33 -12.09 0.26
N THR A 92 -0.72 -12.26 1.06
CA THR A 92 -1.75 -11.24 1.27
C THR A 92 -2.12 -11.15 2.74
N GLU A 93 -2.66 -10.00 3.13
CA GLU A 93 -3.33 -9.81 4.42
C GLU A 93 -4.72 -9.19 4.21
N PRO A 94 -5.64 -9.32 5.18
CA PRO A 94 -6.90 -8.60 5.15
C PRO A 94 -6.68 -7.08 5.13
N THR A 95 -7.38 -6.39 4.24
CA THR A 95 -7.41 -4.94 4.23
C THR A 95 -8.15 -4.44 5.48
N PRO A 96 -7.53 -3.59 6.32
CA PRO A 96 -8.18 -3.06 7.51
C PRO A 96 -9.49 -2.34 7.17
N ASN A 97 -10.55 -2.59 7.95
CA ASN A 97 -11.88 -1.99 7.78
C ASN A 97 -12.58 -2.29 6.44
N ALA A 98 -12.11 -3.28 5.67
CA ALA A 98 -12.78 -3.66 4.45
C ALA A 98 -14.14 -4.30 4.75
N ALA A 99 -15.20 -3.77 4.14
CA ALA A 99 -16.57 -4.24 4.34
C ALA A 99 -16.79 -5.69 3.87
N ASN A 100 -15.96 -6.19 2.95
CA ASN A 100 -16.20 -7.44 2.24
C ASN A 100 -15.00 -8.41 2.27
N GLY A 101 -14.18 -8.38 3.33
CA GLY A 101 -13.03 -9.27 3.47
C GLY A 101 -11.99 -9.10 2.37
N GLU A 102 -11.87 -7.88 1.82
CA GLU A 102 -10.90 -7.56 0.77
C GLU A 102 -9.48 -7.84 1.26
N LEU A 103 -8.63 -8.33 0.37
CA LEU A 103 -7.24 -8.65 0.64
C LEU A 103 -6.34 -7.63 -0.05
N ARG A 104 -5.19 -7.36 0.56
CA ARG A 104 -4.10 -6.60 -0.06
C ARG A 104 -2.81 -7.40 -0.01
N MET A 105 -1.92 -7.17 -0.98
CA MET A 105 -0.59 -7.78 -0.98
C MET A 105 0.21 -7.29 0.24
N HIS A 106 0.83 -8.22 0.95
CA HIS A 106 1.67 -7.91 2.09
C HIS A 106 2.54 -9.13 2.41
N HIS A 107 3.83 -8.89 2.63
CA HIS A 107 4.66 -9.84 3.35
C HIS A 107 5.82 -9.12 4.05
N SER A 108 6.11 -9.53 5.28
CA SER A 108 7.05 -8.81 6.14
C SER A 108 8.50 -9.25 5.96
N THR A 109 8.80 -10.40 5.34
CA THR A 109 10.18 -10.92 5.28
C THR A 109 10.65 -11.25 3.88
N GLU A 110 9.75 -11.76 3.05
CA GLU A 110 10.01 -12.21 1.68
C GLU A 110 9.19 -11.38 0.67
N PRO A 111 9.45 -11.47 -0.64
CA PRO A 111 8.62 -10.83 -1.65
C PRO A 111 7.15 -11.27 -1.52
N ALA A 112 6.22 -10.33 -1.64
CA ALA A 112 4.80 -10.64 -1.58
C ALA A 112 4.30 -11.33 -2.85
N VAL A 113 5.01 -11.15 -3.97
CA VAL A 113 4.79 -11.84 -5.24
C VAL A 113 6.12 -12.39 -5.72
N GLN A 114 6.16 -13.65 -6.14
CA GLN A 114 7.30 -14.26 -6.81
C GLN A 114 6.86 -15.01 -8.07
N PHE A 115 7.73 -15.03 -9.07
CA PHE A 115 7.54 -15.74 -10.34
C PHE A 115 8.55 -16.88 -10.47
N SER A 116 8.30 -17.78 -11.43
CA SER A 116 9.11 -18.98 -11.66
C SER A 116 10.54 -18.69 -12.12
N ASP A 117 10.80 -17.51 -12.67
CA ASP A 117 12.11 -17.03 -13.08
C ASP A 117 12.93 -16.40 -11.93
N GLY A 118 12.38 -16.40 -10.71
CA GLY A 118 12.99 -15.81 -9.53
C GLY A 118 12.79 -14.30 -9.38
N THR A 119 12.10 -13.65 -10.32
CA THR A 119 11.68 -12.25 -10.15
C THR A 119 10.56 -12.14 -9.12
N GLY A 120 10.43 -10.97 -8.49
CA GLY A 120 9.42 -10.75 -7.47
C GLY A 120 9.28 -9.30 -7.05
N THR A 121 8.25 -9.01 -6.27
CA THR A 121 7.99 -7.67 -5.73
C THR A 121 7.75 -7.74 -4.23
N PHE A 122 8.48 -6.92 -3.50
CA PHE A 122 8.26 -6.71 -2.08
C PHE A 122 7.12 -5.72 -1.87
N VAL A 123 6.15 -6.09 -1.03
CA VAL A 123 4.98 -5.25 -0.75
C VAL A 123 4.70 -5.25 0.75
N LEU A 124 4.59 -4.05 1.33
CA LEU A 124 4.18 -3.84 2.72
C LEU A 124 2.84 -3.13 2.76
N HIS A 125 1.82 -3.81 3.28
CA HIS A 125 0.50 -3.23 3.52
C HIS A 125 -0.12 -2.62 2.25
N GLY A 126 0.07 -3.28 1.10
CA GLY A 126 -0.35 -2.82 -0.22
C GLY A 126 0.61 -1.85 -0.92
N THR A 127 1.69 -1.40 -0.26
CA THR A 127 2.69 -0.49 -0.86
C THR A 127 3.85 -1.30 -1.42
N ALA A 128 4.07 -1.24 -2.73
CA ALA A 128 5.28 -1.80 -3.35
C ALA A 128 6.51 -1.03 -2.85
N VAL A 129 7.52 -1.77 -2.37
CA VAL A 129 8.74 -1.20 -1.81
C VAL A 129 9.97 -1.85 -2.44
N PRO A 130 11.10 -1.13 -2.52
CA PRO A 130 12.38 -1.73 -2.84
C PRO A 130 12.76 -2.81 -1.82
N ASP A 131 13.52 -3.80 -2.26
CA ASP A 131 14.05 -4.90 -1.44
C ASP A 131 14.77 -4.41 -0.18
N TRP A 132 15.54 -3.32 -0.27
CA TRP A 132 16.29 -2.78 0.85
C TRP A 132 15.41 -2.38 2.02
N VAL A 133 14.14 -2.04 1.79
CA VAL A 133 13.20 -1.71 2.88
C VAL A 133 12.97 -2.91 3.80
N ILE A 134 13.03 -4.12 3.26
CA ILE A 134 12.78 -5.36 4.00
C ILE A 134 14.09 -6.04 4.41
N CYS A 135 15.05 -6.11 3.49
CA CYS A 135 16.27 -6.91 3.64
C CYS A 135 17.42 -6.16 4.33
N ASP A 136 17.56 -4.84 4.12
CA ASP A 136 18.66 -4.03 4.64
C ASP A 136 18.23 -2.57 4.89
N PRO A 137 17.25 -2.34 5.79
CA PRO A 137 16.77 -0.99 6.03
C PRO A 137 17.78 -0.22 6.88
N SER A 138 18.23 0.93 6.37
CA SER A 138 19.16 1.81 7.08
C SER A 138 18.76 3.26 6.99
N VAL A 139 19.18 4.04 7.99
CA VAL A 139 18.94 5.49 8.04
C VAL A 139 19.55 6.21 6.85
N GLY A 140 20.70 5.75 6.36
CA GLY A 140 21.34 6.28 5.17
C GLY A 140 20.43 6.18 3.94
N ARG A 141 19.94 4.97 3.64
CA ARG A 141 19.01 4.73 2.52
C ARG A 141 17.70 5.50 2.68
N ILE A 142 17.13 5.52 3.90
CA ILE A 142 15.91 6.29 4.21
C ILE A 142 16.13 7.79 3.95
N SER A 143 17.30 8.33 4.28
CA SER A 143 17.59 9.76 4.15
C SER A 143 17.68 10.20 2.68
N THR A 144 18.13 9.31 1.79
CA THR A 144 18.25 9.58 0.35
C THR A 144 17.01 9.22 -0.46
N GLU A 145 16.12 8.39 0.08
CA GLU A 145 14.87 7.98 -0.58
C GLU A 145 13.96 9.19 -0.79
N ARG A 146 13.46 9.37 -2.02
CA ARG A 146 12.64 10.52 -2.40
C ARG A 146 11.16 10.30 -2.13
N ASN A 147 10.69 9.07 -2.26
CA ASN A 147 9.29 8.72 -2.04
C ASN A 147 8.99 8.68 -0.52
N ALA A 148 8.05 9.54 -0.08
CA ALA A 148 7.66 9.63 1.32
C ALA A 148 7.04 8.34 1.87
N GLU A 149 6.29 7.59 1.06
CA GLU A 149 5.68 6.32 1.48
C GLU A 149 6.74 5.23 1.67
N ILE A 150 7.73 5.15 0.78
CA ILE A 150 8.85 4.21 0.94
C ILE A 150 9.65 4.55 2.22
N ARG A 151 9.91 5.85 2.47
CA ARG A 151 10.54 6.29 3.73
C ARG A 151 9.72 5.86 4.94
N ARG A 152 8.40 6.08 4.92
CA ARG A 152 7.51 5.70 6.02
C ARG A 152 7.57 4.19 6.29
N CYS A 153 7.45 3.36 5.26
CA CYS A 153 7.58 1.90 5.37
C CYS A 153 8.92 1.47 5.97
N ALA A 154 10.02 2.06 5.51
CA ALA A 154 11.36 1.75 6.01
C ALA A 154 11.58 2.21 7.46
N ILE A 155 11.04 3.37 7.85
CA ILE A 155 11.12 3.86 9.23
C ILE A 155 10.28 2.98 10.17
N GLU A 156 9.08 2.58 9.73
CA GLU A 156 8.24 1.65 10.47
C GLU A 156 8.94 0.30 10.71
N ARG A 157 9.76 -0.14 9.74
CA ARG A 157 10.54 -1.37 9.84
C ARG A 157 11.65 -1.31 10.88
N ILE A 158 12.43 -0.22 10.92
CA ILE A 158 13.53 -0.05 11.91
C ILE A 158 13.04 0.49 13.25
N GLY A 159 11.81 1.01 13.29
CA GLY A 159 11.23 1.71 14.43
C GLY A 159 11.55 3.20 14.46
N TRP A 160 10.56 4.01 14.83
CA TRP A 160 10.70 5.45 14.95
C TRP A 160 11.78 5.88 15.95
N ASP A 161 11.91 5.19 17.09
CA ASP A 161 12.93 5.47 18.10
C ASP A 161 14.35 5.30 17.55
N THR A 162 14.58 4.19 16.83
CA THR A 162 15.84 3.92 16.15
C THR A 162 16.15 4.99 15.11
N PHE A 163 15.15 5.36 14.30
CA PHE A 163 15.30 6.38 13.28
C PHE A 163 15.63 7.75 13.89
N VAL A 164 14.86 8.23 14.87
CA VAL A 164 15.07 9.53 15.53
C VAL A 164 16.48 9.64 16.08
N ARG A 165 16.91 8.63 16.85
CA ARG A 165 18.22 8.59 17.49
C ARG A 165 19.35 8.58 16.47
N SER A 166 19.24 7.71 15.47
CA SER A 166 20.29 7.47 14.49
C SER A 166 20.39 8.57 13.43
N ALA A 167 19.26 9.14 13.02
CA ALA A 167 19.19 10.32 12.14
C ALA A 167 19.45 11.64 12.89
N ARG A 168 19.61 11.59 14.22
CA ARG A 168 19.83 12.74 15.11
C ARG A 168 18.80 13.85 14.89
N LEU A 169 17.52 13.47 14.84
CA LEU A 169 16.45 14.45 14.64
C LEU A 169 16.41 15.42 15.81
N ARG A 170 16.28 16.72 15.48
CA ARG A 170 16.19 17.76 16.50
C ARG A 170 14.77 17.80 17.06
N LEU A 171 14.63 17.48 18.35
CA LEU A 171 13.40 17.70 19.09
C LEU A 171 13.09 19.20 19.11
N VAL A 172 11.85 19.54 18.78
CA VAL A 172 11.30 20.90 18.81
C VAL A 172 10.49 21.10 20.07
N ASP A 173 9.62 20.15 20.39
CA ASP A 173 8.77 20.20 21.58
C ASP A 173 8.32 18.79 21.99
N ARG A 174 7.95 18.63 23.27
CA ARG A 174 7.42 17.40 23.85
C ARG A 174 6.32 17.73 24.86
N ALA A 175 5.21 16.99 24.79
CA ALA A 175 4.11 17.10 25.73
C ALA A 175 3.50 15.72 26.02
N ASP A 176 2.76 15.59 27.12
CA ASP A 176 1.89 14.43 27.32
C ASP A 176 0.76 14.43 26.29
N ASP A 177 0.28 13.25 25.87
CA ASP A 177 -0.84 13.11 24.96
C ASP A 177 -2.16 13.03 25.75
N PRO A 178 -2.99 14.10 25.80
CA PRO A 178 -4.26 14.09 26.52
C PRO A 178 -5.25 13.09 25.92
N GLY A 179 -5.15 12.85 24.61
CA GLY A 179 -5.96 11.85 23.92
C GLY A 179 -5.53 10.40 24.20
N ASN A 180 -4.35 10.18 24.79
CA ASN A 180 -3.76 8.87 25.00
C ASN A 180 -2.95 8.83 26.32
N VAL A 181 -3.66 8.70 27.43
CA VAL A 181 -3.08 8.76 28.79
C VAL A 181 -1.85 7.86 28.94
N GLY A 182 -0.78 8.44 29.49
CA GLY A 182 0.50 7.76 29.71
C GLY A 182 1.40 7.70 28.47
N GLN A 183 1.00 8.31 27.36
CA GLN A 183 1.83 8.47 26.16
C GLN A 183 2.26 9.93 25.98
N SER A 184 3.32 10.15 25.22
CA SER A 184 3.82 11.49 24.91
C SER A 184 3.77 11.79 23.41
N LEU A 185 3.50 13.06 23.10
CA LEU A 185 3.70 13.67 21.79
C LEU A 185 5.11 14.24 21.71
N GLU A 186 5.81 13.96 20.61
CA GLU A 186 7.14 14.51 20.36
C GLU A 186 7.21 15.13 18.97
N LEU A 187 7.49 16.42 18.89
CA LEU A 187 7.58 17.15 17.64
C LEU A 187 9.04 17.29 17.22
N TYR A 188 9.39 16.80 16.03
CA TYR A 188 10.75 16.85 15.49
C TYR A 188 10.85 17.73 14.25
N ALA A 189 12.01 18.34 14.07
CA ALA A 189 12.37 18.92 12.79
C ALA A 189 12.60 17.82 11.74
N THR A 190 12.06 18.01 10.53
CA THR A 190 12.31 17.10 9.41
C THR A 190 13.79 17.14 8.99
N PRO A 191 14.41 16.00 8.61
CA PRO A 191 15.75 15.96 8.04
C PRO A 191 15.97 16.96 6.90
N ARG A 192 17.19 17.49 6.80
CA ARG A 192 17.61 18.30 5.65
C ARG A 192 17.60 17.42 4.39
N GLY A 193 17.05 17.93 3.30
CA GLY A 193 17.00 17.23 2.00
C GLY A 193 15.69 16.51 1.71
N TRP A 194 14.81 16.33 2.71
CA TRP A 194 13.45 15.88 2.44
C TRP A 194 12.63 17.01 1.82
N THR A 195 11.81 16.67 0.83
CA THR A 195 10.94 17.62 0.14
C THR A 195 9.82 18.09 1.08
N GLY A 196 9.64 19.41 1.18
CA GLY A 196 8.65 20.03 2.07
C GLY A 196 9.25 20.43 3.41
N ARG A 197 9.10 21.71 3.79
CA ARG A 197 9.46 22.19 5.13
C ARG A 197 8.36 21.75 6.10
N GLY A 198 8.43 20.50 6.56
CA GLY A 198 7.52 19.95 7.57
C GLY A 198 8.11 19.93 8.98
N ARG A 199 7.32 19.35 9.89
CA ARG A 199 7.75 18.70 11.12
C ARG A 199 7.25 17.25 11.10
N ILE A 200 7.82 16.44 11.97
CA ILE A 200 7.37 15.08 12.22
C ILE A 200 6.81 15.06 13.63
N LEU A 201 5.51 14.81 13.78
CA LEU A 201 4.87 14.59 15.07
C LEU A 201 4.86 13.09 15.36
N LEU A 202 5.60 12.65 16.37
CA LEU A 202 5.53 11.27 16.85
C LEU A 202 4.41 11.10 17.86
N THR A 203 3.56 10.10 17.61
CA THR A 203 2.41 9.74 18.45
C THR A 203 2.36 8.23 18.66
N ALA A 204 1.73 7.77 19.73
CA ALA A 204 1.41 6.36 19.92
C ALA A 204 -0.04 6.05 19.52
N ASN A 205 -0.30 4.82 19.05
CA ASN A 205 -1.66 4.34 18.86
C ASN A 205 -2.47 4.36 20.16
N GLY A 206 -3.76 4.66 20.03
CA GLY A 206 -4.71 4.72 21.16
C GLY A 206 -5.10 3.32 21.68
N SER A 207 -5.15 2.33 20.81
CA SER A 207 -5.34 0.91 21.16
C SER A 207 -4.00 0.21 21.39
N LEU A 208 -4.03 -0.83 22.23
CA LEU A 208 -2.94 -1.79 22.32
C LEU A 208 -3.00 -2.71 21.09
N GLU A 209 -1.84 -3.10 20.60
CA GLU A 209 -1.71 -4.18 19.63
C GLU A 209 -2.06 -5.53 20.30
N ARG A 210 -2.22 -6.60 19.51
CA ARG A 210 -2.59 -7.93 20.03
C ARG A 210 -1.60 -8.49 21.06
N ASP A 211 -0.34 -8.06 20.99
CA ASP A 211 0.75 -8.43 21.90
C ASP A 211 0.87 -7.49 23.13
N GLY A 212 -0.06 -6.54 23.29
CA GLY A 212 -0.07 -5.58 24.39
C GLY A 212 0.87 -4.39 24.20
N THR A 213 1.59 -4.31 23.09
CA THR A 213 2.47 -3.17 22.80
C THR A 213 1.69 -1.99 22.21
N ARG A 214 2.30 -0.80 22.18
CA ARG A 214 1.79 0.35 21.44
C ARG A 214 2.74 0.67 20.31
N ARG A 215 2.21 0.77 19.10
CA ARG A 215 2.98 1.20 17.95
C ARG A 215 3.11 2.72 17.92
N ARG A 216 4.33 3.22 17.65
CA ARG A 216 4.60 4.64 17.40
C ARG A 216 4.47 4.95 15.90
N TYR A 217 3.96 6.14 15.60
CA TYR A 217 3.75 6.66 14.25
C TYR A 217 4.32 8.06 14.15
N GLY A 218 4.80 8.43 12.95
CA GLY A 218 5.22 9.79 12.64
C GLY A 218 4.31 10.41 11.60
N LEU A 219 3.66 11.50 11.98
CA LEU A 219 2.75 12.27 11.13
C LEU A 219 3.49 13.49 10.58
N ALA A 220 3.40 13.73 9.27
CA ALA A 220 3.90 14.95 8.67
C ALA A 220 2.95 16.11 8.99
N VAL A 221 3.49 17.15 9.62
CA VAL A 221 2.72 18.37 9.96
C VAL A 221 3.43 19.62 9.43
N PRO A 222 2.74 20.75 9.24
CA PRO A 222 3.34 22.01 8.78
C PRO A 222 4.55 22.49 9.62
N SER A 223 5.54 23.13 8.97
CA SER A 223 6.77 23.60 9.66
C SER A 223 6.57 24.71 10.69
N HIS A 224 5.48 25.47 10.61
CA HIS A 224 5.26 26.61 11.50
C HIS A 224 4.90 26.17 12.93
N PHE A 225 4.53 24.90 13.14
CA PHE A 225 4.29 24.39 14.48
C PHE A 225 5.58 24.33 15.29
N THR A 226 5.51 24.92 16.47
CA THR A 226 6.54 24.86 17.52
C THR A 226 6.06 24.12 18.77
N SER A 227 4.80 23.69 18.79
CA SER A 227 4.13 23.01 19.91
C SER A 227 3.61 21.65 19.44
N ALA A 228 3.91 20.60 20.19
CA ALA A 228 3.47 19.24 19.92
C ALA A 228 1.94 19.09 20.06
N LEU A 229 1.33 19.83 20.99
CA LEU A 229 -0.12 19.86 21.20
C LEU A 229 -0.85 20.57 20.05
N ASP A 230 -0.32 21.69 19.55
CA ASP A 230 -0.91 22.39 18.40
C ASP A 230 -0.80 21.56 17.12
N ALA A 231 0.35 20.92 16.92
CA ALA A 231 0.53 19.97 15.83
C ALA A 231 -0.45 18.79 15.93
N ALA A 232 -0.63 18.21 17.13
CA ALA A 232 -1.59 17.14 17.34
C ALA A 232 -3.02 17.61 17.07
N GLY A 233 -3.46 18.75 17.62
CA GLY A 233 -4.77 19.33 17.35
C GLY A 233 -5.04 19.51 15.85
N TRP A 234 -4.05 20.01 15.11
CA TRP A 234 -4.14 20.17 13.66
C TRP A 234 -4.42 18.85 12.93
N THR A 235 -3.82 17.73 13.36
CA THR A 235 -4.10 16.41 12.75
C THR A 235 -5.55 15.95 12.96
N TYR A 236 -6.24 16.50 13.97
CA TYR A 236 -7.66 16.26 14.25
C TYR A 236 -8.59 17.37 13.73
N GLY A 237 -8.05 18.40 13.06
CA GLY A 237 -8.83 19.54 12.59
C GLY A 237 -9.33 20.46 13.71
N VAL A 238 -8.68 20.46 14.88
CA VAL A 238 -9.03 21.30 16.04
C VAL A 238 -7.85 22.17 16.48
N ALA A 239 -8.10 23.21 17.28
CA ALA A 239 -7.02 23.98 17.88
C ALA A 239 -6.31 23.19 19.00
N GLY A 240 -5.02 23.43 19.24
CA GLY A 240 -4.28 22.72 20.29
C GLY A 240 -4.88 22.88 21.69
N ARG A 241 -5.41 24.08 22.01
CA ARG A 241 -6.13 24.35 23.27
C ARG A 241 -7.36 23.45 23.48
N ASP A 242 -8.01 23.06 22.39
CA ASP A 242 -9.19 22.20 22.41
C ASP A 242 -8.76 20.73 22.46
N TYR A 243 -7.65 20.38 21.78
CA TYR A 243 -7.01 19.08 21.89
C TYR A 243 -6.59 18.77 23.34
N THR A 244 -6.12 19.75 24.11
CA THR A 244 -5.77 19.57 25.53
C THR A 244 -6.93 19.10 26.40
N ARG A 245 -8.18 19.30 25.95
CA ARG A 245 -9.38 18.91 26.70
C ARG A 245 -9.90 17.51 26.34
N LEU A 246 -9.26 16.82 25.40
CA LEU A 246 -9.62 15.44 25.08
C LEU A 246 -9.35 14.55 26.30
N ALA A 247 -10.38 13.80 26.73
CA ALA A 247 -10.28 12.89 27.85
C ALA A 247 -9.92 11.46 27.43
N ARG A 248 -10.19 11.08 26.17
CA ARG A 248 -9.85 9.75 25.60
C ARG A 248 -10.15 9.71 24.10
N ARG A 249 -9.31 9.05 23.30
CA ARG A 249 -9.67 8.59 21.95
C ARG A 249 -10.67 7.42 22.05
N THR A 250 -11.80 7.49 21.37
CA THR A 250 -12.68 6.34 21.11
C THR A 250 -12.11 5.47 20.02
#